data_AF-A0A6B2T8N5-F1
#
_entry.id   AF-A0A6B2T8N5-F1
#
_cell.length_a   1.000
_cell.length_b   1.000
_cell.length_c   1.000
_cell.angle_alpha   90.00
_cell.angle_beta   90.00
_cell.angle_gamma   90.00
#
_symmetry.space_group_name_H-M   'P 1'
#
loop_
_entity.id
_entity.type
_entity.pdbx_description
1 polymer ?
#
loop_
_entity_poly.entity_id
_entity_poly.type
_entity_poly.pdbx_seq_one_letter_code
_entity_poly.pdbx_strand_id
1 'polypeptide(L)' 'GAAAGAGRSAATGATTGVRGHGLPAIRARAHQLGGTLTIESAPGEGAVLSVSIPLIPLIPLETQ' A
#
# COMPACT_ATOMS: atom_id res chain seq x y z
N GLY A 1 -28.33 9.70 35.07
CA GLY A 1 -27.01 9.04 35.01
C GLY A 1 -26.93 8.32 33.68
N ALA A 2 -26.11 8.81 32.74
CA ALA A 2 -24.74 8.31 32.52
C ALA A 2 -24.77 6.80 32.22
N ALA A 3 -24.99 6.43 30.94
CA ALA A 3 -23.95 6.21 29.93
C ALA A 3 -23.31 4.82 30.08
N ALA A 4 -23.95 3.83 29.46
CA ALA A 4 -23.28 2.59 29.11
C ALA A 4 -22.25 2.91 28.02
N GLY A 5 -20.98 2.94 28.42
CA GLY A 5 -19.86 2.97 27.51
C GLY A 5 -19.82 1.69 26.69
N ALA A 6 -20.14 1.81 25.41
CA ALA A 6 -19.63 0.93 24.38
C ALA A 6 -19.03 1.85 23.34
N GLY A 7 -17.72 2.12 23.48
CA GLY A 7 -16.95 2.72 22.40
C GLY A 7 -17.26 1.94 21.14
N ARG A 8 -17.70 2.64 20.10
CA ARG A 8 -17.92 2.03 18.80
C ARG A 8 -16.56 1.53 18.35
N SER A 9 -16.28 0.26 18.63
CA SER A 9 -15.21 -0.50 18.01
C SER A 9 -15.37 -0.17 16.53
N ALA A 10 -14.41 0.58 15.99
CA ALA A 10 -14.42 1.01 14.62
C ALA A 10 -14.31 -0.29 13.83
N ALA A 11 -15.49 -0.85 13.51
CA ALA A 11 -15.64 -2.02 12.69
C ALA A 11 -14.77 -1.73 11.49
N THR A 12 -13.72 -2.54 11.36
CA THR A 12 -12.73 -2.47 10.33
C THR A 12 -13.51 -2.55 9.03
N GLY A 13 -13.80 -1.37 8.48
CA GLY A 13 -14.43 -1.22 7.19
C GLY A 13 -13.37 -1.59 6.18
N ALA A 14 -13.06 -2.87 6.08
CA ALA A 14 -12.60 -3.47 4.86
C ALA A 14 -13.77 -3.31 3.90
N THR A 15 -13.93 -2.10 3.35
CA THR A 15 -14.70 -1.86 2.16
C THR A 15 -14.06 -2.71 1.09
N THR A 16 -14.57 -3.93 0.94
CA THR A 16 -14.39 -4.77 -0.24
C THR A 16 -15.13 -4.17 -1.44
N GLY A 17 -15.22 -2.84 -1.51
CA GLY A 17 -15.52 -2.12 -2.73
C GLY A 17 -14.29 -2.25 -3.60
N VAL A 18 -14.49 -2.60 -4.87
CA VAL A 18 -13.47 -2.77 -5.92
C VAL A 18 -12.18 -2.03 -5.57
N ARG A 19 -11.17 -2.75 -5.06
CA ARG A 19 -9.86 -2.14 -4.79
C ARG A 19 -9.41 -1.50 -6.10
N GLY A 20 -9.19 -0.19 -6.08
CA GLY A 20 -8.80 0.55 -7.27
C GLY A 20 -7.58 -0.11 -7.94
N HIS A 21 -7.58 -0.21 -9.26
CA HIS A 21 -6.51 -0.89 -10.01
C HIS A 21 -5.21 -0.09 -10.09
N GLY A 22 -5.20 1.19 -9.70
CA GLY A 22 -4.04 2.08 -9.80
C GLY A 22 -2.85 1.59 -8.99
N LEU A 23 -3.00 1.43 -7.67
CA LEU A 23 -1.91 0.98 -6.78
C LEU A 23 -1.40 -0.43 -7.12
N PRO A 24 -2.26 -1.44 -7.35
CA PRO A 24 -1.83 -2.73 -7.84
C PRO A 24 -1.05 -2.65 -9.17
N ALA A 25 -1.52 -1.84 -10.13
CA ALA A 25 -0.84 -1.67 -11.41
C ALA A 25 0.51 -0.96 -11.27
N ILE A 26 0.61 0.07 -10.43
CA ILE A 26 1.87 0.76 -10.16
C ILE A 26 2.86 -0.18 -9.48
N ARG A 27 2.40 -0.96 -8.50
CA ARG A 27 3.24 -1.98 -7.83
C ARG A 27 3.76 -3.01 -8.82
N ALA A 28 2.90 -3.54 -9.69
CA ALA A 28 3.29 -4.50 -10.71
C ALA A 28 4.35 -3.92 -11.66
N ARG A 29 4.15 -2.67 -12.13
CA ARG A 29 5.11 -1.99 -13.01
C ARG A 29 6.46 -1.75 -12.35
N ALA A 30 6.48 -1.29 -11.09
CA ALA A 30 7.73 -1.11 -10.35
C ALA A 30 8.48 -2.44 -10.23
N HIS A 31 7.77 -3.52 -9.92
CA HIS A 31 8.37 -4.85 -9.77
C HIS A 31 8.93 -5.42 -11.07
N GLN A 32 8.26 -5.18 -12.21
CA GLN A 32 8.75 -5.56 -13.54
C GLN A 32 10.06 -4.87 -13.91
N LEU A 33 10.29 -3.68 -13.37
CA LEU A 33 11.55 -2.93 -13.54
C LEU A 33 12.60 -3.27 -12.46
N GLY A 34 12.36 -4.30 -11.64
CA GLY A 34 13.23 -4.65 -10.50
C GLY A 34 13.21 -3.61 -9.36
N GLY A 35 12.20 -2.73 -9.36
CA GLY A 35 12.03 -1.67 -8.38
C GLY A 35 11.03 -2.00 -7.27
N THR A 36 10.83 -1.04 -6.38
CA THR A 36 9.96 -1.16 -5.20
C THR A 36 9.04 0.05 -5.05
N LEU A 37 7.92 -0.14 -4.35
CA LEU A 37 6.94 0.90 -4.02
C LEU A 37 6.70 0.91 -2.51
N THR A 38 6.91 2.08 -1.90
CA THR A 38 6.58 2.37 -0.50
C THR A 38 5.41 3.34 -0.45
N ILE A 39 4.50 3.11 0.49
CA ILE A 39 3.33 3.98 0.72
C ILE A 39 3.34 4.35 2.19
N GLU A 40 3.37 5.64 2.46
CA GLU A 40 3.32 6.21 3.79
C GLU A 40 2.06 7.04 3.91
N SER A 41 1.27 6.79 4.95
CA SER A 41 0.01 7.51 5.16
C SER A 41 -0.33 7.57 6.64
N ALA A 42 -0.88 8.70 7.07
CA ALA A 42 -1.45 8.86 8.40
C ALA A 42 -2.79 9.61 8.32
N PRO A 43 -3.77 9.28 9.19
CA PRO A 43 -5.06 9.97 9.20
C PRO A 43 -4.89 11.49 9.39
N GLY A 44 -5.45 12.28 8.46
CA GLY A 44 -5.34 13.74 8.51
C GLY A 44 -4.04 14.33 7.93
N GLU A 45 -3.03 13.51 7.65
CA GLU A 45 -1.75 13.94 7.05
C GLU A 45 -1.68 13.70 5.54
N GLY A 46 -2.52 12.79 5.02
CA GLY A 46 -2.55 12.42 3.62
C GLY A 46 -1.72 11.16 3.33
N ALA A 47 -1.24 11.05 2.09
CA ALA A 47 -0.49 9.88 1.63
C ALA A 47 0.65 10.29 0.68
N VAL A 48 1.81 9.66 0.87
CA VAL A 48 3.00 9.78 0.01
C VAL A 48 3.30 8.42 -0.62
N LEU A 49 3.57 8.44 -1.92
CA LEU A 49 3.97 7.26 -2.68
C LEU A 49 5.40 7.49 -3.18
N SER A 50 6.29 6.59 -2.80
CA SER A 50 7.70 6.63 -3.18
C SER A 50 8.05 5.39 -3.99
N VAL A 51 8.64 5.59 -5.17
CA VAL A 51 9.06 4.50 -6.07
C VAL A 51 10.57 4.56 -6.25
N SER A 52 11.23 3.43 -6.03
CA SER A 52 12.67 3.28 -6.27
C SER A 52 12.88 2.30 -7.41
N ILE A 53 13.51 2.76 -8.50
CA ILE A 53 13.82 1.95 -9.69
C ILE A 53 15.34 1.91 -9.85
N PRO A 54 15.95 0.73 -9.99
CA PRO A 54 17.39 0.64 -10.25
C PRO A 54 17.71 1.17 -11.65
N LEU A 55 18.79 1.95 -11.79
CA LEU A 55 19.19 2.54 -13.07
C LEU A 55 19.68 1.50 -14.08
N ILE A 56 20.19 0.37 -13.57
CA ILE A 56 20.56 -0.79 -14.35
C ILE A 56 19.65 -1.96 -13.93
N PRO A 57 19.15 -2.77 -14.87
CA PRO A 57 18.30 -3.91 -14.54
C PRO A 57 19.02 -4.86 -13.58
N LEU A 58 18.41 -5.14 -12.43
CA LEU A 58 18.85 -6.20 -11.54
C LEU A 58 18.46 -7.53 -12.17
N ILE A 59 19.39 -8.13 -12.92
CA ILE A 59 19.29 -9.54 -13.32
C ILE A 59 19.35 -10.37 -12.04
N PRO A 60 18.29 -11.14 -11.70
CA PRO A 60 18.35 -12.03 -10.56
C PRO A 60 19.45 -13.07 -10.80
N LEU A 61 20.30 -13.29 -9.81
CA LEU A 61 21.17 -14.47 -9.81
C LEU A 61 20.24 -15.68 -9.73
N GLU A 62 20.08 -16.42 -10.83
CA GLU A 62 19.30 -17.66 -10.83
C GLU A 62 19.86 -18.57 -9.74
N THR A 63 19.07 -18.74 -8.68
CA THR A 63 19.33 -19.77 -7.69
C THR A 63 18.85 -21.07 -8.35
N GLN A 64 19.80 -21.78 -8.96
CA GLN A 64 19.62 -23.15 -9.45
C GLN A 64 19.12 -24.07 -8.34
#